data_AF-A0A9E4JCQ7-F1
#
_entry.id   AF-A0A9E4JCQ7-F1
#
_cell.length_a   1.000
_cell.length_b   1.000
_cell.length_c   1.000
_cell.angle_alpha   90.00
_cell.angle_beta   90.00
_cell.angle_gamma   90.00
#
_symmetry.space_group_name_H-M   'P 1'
#
loop_
_entity.id
_entity.type
_entity.pdbx_description
1 polymer ?
#
loop_
_entity_poly.entity_id
_entity_poly.type
_entity_poly.pdbx_seq_one_letter_code
_entity_poly.pdbx_strand_id
1 'polypeptide(L)'
;MTKSPPKDIGASVRARLARLSRERGKDFQLVLTRYANERLLFRLASSRHAQRFVLKGAALFTLWTGKPHRATRDLDLAFAGDNHPGRTHAGIRRSCFPEGCLLR
;
A
#
# COMPACT_ATOMS: atom_id res chain seq x y z
N MET A 1 -19.15 8.07 26.34
CA MET A 1 -19.75 7.31 25.22
C MET A 1 -18.66 6.53 24.52
N THR A 2 -18.52 5.25 24.82
CA THR A 2 -17.58 4.34 24.14
C THR A 2 -18.15 3.98 22.77
N LYS A 3 -17.46 4.37 21.69
CA LYS A 3 -17.88 4.01 20.32
C LYS A 3 -17.68 2.50 20.14
N SER A 4 -18.76 1.80 19.84
CA SER A 4 -18.70 0.39 19.44
C SER A 4 -17.77 0.22 18.23
N PRO A 5 -17.01 -0.89 18.17
CA PRO A 5 -16.11 -1.13 17.05
C PRO A 5 -16.89 -1.15 15.72
N PRO A 6 -16.34 -0.56 14.65
CA PRO A 6 -17.04 -0.50 13.37
C PRO A 6 -17.30 -1.91 12.84
N LYS A 7 -18.58 -2.20 12.57
CA LYS A 7 -19.06 -3.48 12.03
C LYS A 7 -18.44 -3.82 10.66
N ASP A 8 -18.08 -2.79 9.90
CA ASP A 8 -17.32 -2.87 8.65
C ASP A 8 -16.12 -1.90 8.67
N ILE A 9 -14.93 -2.45 8.85
CA ILE A 9 -13.67 -1.69 8.89
C ILE A 9 -13.35 -1.11 7.50
N GLY A 10 -13.64 -1.85 6.42
CA GLY A 10 -13.37 -1.42 5.05
C GLY A 10 -14.20 -0.20 4.66
N ALA A 11 -15.50 -0.23 4.96
CA ALA A 11 -16.40 0.90 4.77
C ALA A 11 -15.97 2.12 5.61
N SER A 12 -15.56 1.89 6.87
CA SER A 12 -15.06 2.94 7.76
C SER A 12 -13.80 3.61 7.20
N VAL A 13 -12.82 2.83 6.75
CA VAL A 13 -11.59 3.34 6.12
C VAL A 13 -11.92 4.11 4.85
N ARG A 14 -12.78 3.57 3.99
CA ARG A 14 -13.21 4.24 2.75
C ARG A 14 -13.87 5.58 3.03
N ALA A 15 -14.76 5.65 4.02
CA ALA A 15 -15.43 6.89 4.43
C ALA A 15 -14.42 7.93 4.95
N ARG A 16 -13.45 7.51 5.75
CA ARG A 16 -12.37 8.39 6.25
C ARG A 16 -11.51 8.94 5.11
N LEU A 17 -11.15 8.11 4.14
CA LEU A 17 -10.39 8.52 2.96
C LEU A 17 -11.18 9.47 2.05
N ALA A 18 -12.49 9.25 1.90
CA ALA A 18 -13.37 10.14 1.14
C ALA A 18 -13.52 11.52 1.80
N ARG A 19 -13.54 11.56 3.14
CA ARG A 19 -13.50 12.82 3.88
C ARG A 19 -12.16 13.52 3.66
N LEU A 20 -11.05 12.79 3.78
CA LEU A 20 -9.69 13.32 3.59
C LEU A 20 -9.47 13.89 2.19
N SER A 21 -10.04 13.25 1.16
CA SER A 21 -9.91 13.72 -0.23
C SER A 21 -10.61 15.07 -0.42
N ARG A 22 -11.81 15.24 0.16
CA ARG A 22 -12.56 16.51 0.14
C ARG A 22 -11.83 17.61 0.91
N GLU A 23 -11.35 17.33 2.12
CA GLU A 23 -10.61 18.29 2.95
C GLU A 23 -9.34 18.80 2.28
N ARG A 24 -8.67 17.95 1.50
CA ARG A 24 -7.42 18.29 0.80
C ARG A 24 -7.61 18.73 -0.65
N GLY A 25 -8.85 18.77 -1.15
CA GLY A 25 -9.14 19.07 -2.56
C GLY A 25 -8.47 18.09 -3.54
N LYS A 26 -8.30 16.82 -3.15
CA LYS A 26 -7.64 15.79 -3.96
C LYS A 26 -8.65 14.81 -4.54
N ASP A 27 -8.30 14.25 -5.70
CA ASP A 27 -9.04 13.13 -6.29
C ASP A 27 -9.11 11.95 -5.31
N PHE A 28 -10.32 11.42 -5.11
CA PHE A 28 -10.56 10.34 -4.15
C PHE A 28 -9.86 9.05 -4.56
N GLN A 29 -9.82 8.72 -5.85
CA GLN A 29 -9.15 7.51 -6.32
C GLN A 29 -7.64 7.59 -6.08
N LEU A 30 -7.03 8.77 -6.30
CA LEU A 30 -5.61 8.98 -5.98
C LEU A 30 -5.31 8.79 -4.49
N VAL A 31 -6.16 9.32 -3.60
CA VAL A 31 -6.03 9.13 -2.15
C VAL A 31 -6.17 7.65 -1.77
N LEU A 32 -7.14 6.95 -2.37
CA LEU A 32 -7.39 5.53 -2.12
C LEU A 32 -6.22 4.65 -2.59
N THR A 33 -5.73 4.86 -3.82
CA THR A 33 -4.59 4.13 -4.37
C THR A 33 -3.32 4.38 -3.54
N ARG A 34 -3.06 5.64 -3.18
CA ARG A 34 -1.91 5.99 -2.34
C ARG A 34 -1.97 5.27 -0.99
N TYR A 35 -3.14 5.29 -0.34
CA TYR A 35 -3.34 4.57 0.92
C TYR A 35 -3.09 3.06 0.76
N ALA A 36 -3.61 2.45 -0.31
CA ALA A 36 -3.39 1.02 -0.58
C ALA A 36 -1.90 0.69 -0.78
N ASN A 37 -1.19 1.51 -1.55
CA ASN A 37 0.25 1.34 -1.81
C ASN A 37 1.08 1.50 -0.53
N GLU A 38 0.80 2.53 0.30
CA GLU A 38 1.49 2.73 1.57
C GLU A 38 1.24 1.58 2.55
N ARG A 39 0.00 1.06 2.63
CA ARG A 39 -0.32 -0.10 3.47
C ARG A 39 0.33 -1.39 2.94
N LEU A 40 0.45 -1.55 1.62
CA LEU A 40 1.16 -2.67 1.02
C LEU A 40 2.66 -2.62 1.35
N LEU A 41 3.29 -1.46 1.18
CA LEU A 41 4.69 -1.25 1.54
C LEU A 41 4.95 -1.52 3.02
N PHE A 42 4.06 -1.06 3.90
CA PHE A 42 4.15 -1.35 5.33
C PHE A 42 4.11 -2.85 5.63
N ARG A 43 3.19 -3.61 5.02
CA ARG A 43 3.13 -5.07 5.20
C ARG A 43 4.35 -5.77 4.62
N LEU A 44 4.84 -5.31 3.48
CA LEU A 44 6.04 -5.85 2.83
C LEU A 44 7.29 -5.64 3.69
N ALA A 45 7.45 -4.44 4.26
CA ALA A 45 8.57 -4.09 5.13
C ALA A 45 8.57 -4.91 6.44
N SER A 46 7.39 -5.27 6.95
CA SER A 46 7.24 -6.11 8.15
C SER A 46 7.30 -7.62 7.86
N SER A 47 7.49 -8.04 6.60
CA SER A 47 7.53 -9.46 6.25
C SER A 47 8.96 -10.00 6.23
N ARG A 48 9.10 -11.34 6.32
CA ARG A 48 10.39 -12.03 6.12
C ARG A 48 11.02 -11.80 4.74
N HIS A 49 10.29 -11.20 3.81
CA HIS A 49 10.74 -10.94 2.44
C HIS A 49 11.17 -9.48 2.23
N ALA A 50 11.11 -8.61 3.24
CA ALA A 50 11.40 -7.19 3.13
C ALA A 50 12.73 -6.89 2.42
N GLN A 51 13.82 -7.56 2.81
CA GLN A 51 15.15 -7.35 2.23
C GLN A 51 15.29 -7.82 0.78
N ARG A 52 14.27 -8.52 0.25
CA ARG A 52 14.26 -8.99 -1.14
C ARG A 52 13.61 -7.98 -2.09
N PHE A 53 13.06 -6.88 -1.60
CA PHE A 53 12.40 -5.89 -2.43
C PHE A 53 12.98 -4.50 -2.23
N VAL A 54 13.17 -3.78 -3.34
CA VAL A 54 13.61 -2.39 -3.36
C VAL A 54 12.56 -1.55 -4.06
N LEU A 55 12.05 -0.53 -3.37
CA LEU A 55 11.15 0.45 -3.96
C LEU A 55 11.87 1.33 -4.98
N LYS A 56 11.26 1.52 -6.15
CA LYS A 56 11.77 2.33 -7.25
C LYS A 56 10.66 3.22 -7.82
N GLY A 57 10.95 3.87 -8.95
CA GLY A 57 9.96 4.59 -9.74
C GLY A 57 9.43 5.86 -9.07
N ALA A 58 8.27 6.32 -9.54
CA ALA A 58 7.68 7.60 -9.13
C ALA A 58 7.24 7.64 -7.64
N ALA A 59 6.87 6.49 -7.08
CA ALA A 59 6.49 6.36 -5.68
C ALA A 59 7.67 6.66 -4.74
N LEU A 60 8.90 6.25 -5.12
CA LEU A 60 10.11 6.53 -4.34
C LEU A 60 10.34 8.04 -4.16
N PHE A 61 10.20 8.82 -5.25
CA PHE A 61 10.37 10.28 -5.19
C PHE A 61 9.38 10.94 -4.22
N THR A 62 8.16 10.41 -4.12
CA THR A 62 7.15 10.93 -3.19
C THR A 62 7.55 10.72 -1.73
N LEU A 63 8.16 9.58 -1.41
CA LEU A 63 8.64 9.28 -0.06
C LEU A 63 9.90 10.07 0.29
N TRP A 64 10.83 10.22 -0.66
CA TRP A 64 12.08 10.94 -0.42
C TRP A 64 11.84 12.45 -0.29
N THR A 65 11.07 13.06 -1.19
CA THR A 65 10.91 14.52 -1.24
C THR A 65 9.69 15.03 -0.47
N GLY A 66 8.82 14.14 0.00
CA GLY A 66 7.53 14.50 0.60
C GLY A 66 6.49 15.06 -0.39
N LYS A 67 6.87 15.25 -1.67
CA LYS A 67 6.01 15.79 -2.73
C LYS A 67 5.92 14.81 -3.89
N PRO A 68 4.74 14.58 -4.48
CA PRO A 68 4.64 13.75 -5.67
C PRO A 68 5.37 14.44 -6.83
N HIS A 69 6.34 13.76 -7.43
CA HIS A 69 7.03 14.24 -8.63
C HIS A 69 6.07 14.29 -9.83
N ARG A 70 5.24 13.25 -9.98
CA ARG A 70 4.14 13.18 -10.96
C ARG A 70 2.97 12.41 -10.36
N ALA A 71 1.80 12.53 -10.97
CA ALA A 71 0.71 11.61 -10.68
C ALA A 71 1.15 10.17 -11.03
N THR A 72 1.10 9.28 -10.07
CA THR A 72 1.39 7.85 -10.24
C THR A 72 0.40 7.05 -9.41
N ARG A 73 -0.07 5.95 -9.96
CA ARG A 73 -0.92 4.97 -9.28
C ARG A 73 -0.16 3.66 -9.02
N ASP A 74 0.94 3.48 -9.74
CA ASP A 74 1.73 2.25 -9.75
C ASP A 74 2.69 2.20 -8.56
N LEU A 75 3.10 0.98 -8.23
CA LEU A 75 4.11 0.71 -7.22
C LEU A 75 5.20 -0.17 -7.83
N ASP A 76 6.34 0.44 -8.13
CA ASP A 76 7.46 -0.24 -8.76
C ASP A 76 8.39 -0.86 -7.71
N LEU A 77 8.48 -2.19 -7.70
CA LEU A 77 9.35 -2.95 -6.80
C LEU A 77 10.33 -3.79 -7.63
N ALA A 78 11.62 -3.63 -7.36
CA ALA A 78 12.62 -4.57 -7.85
C ALA A 78 12.83 -5.69 -6.85
N PHE A 79 12.86 -6.92 -7.33
CA PHE A 79 13.10 -8.11 -6.52
C PHE A 79 14.56 -8.54 -6.61
N ALA A 80 15.19 -8.77 -5.46
CA ALA A 80 16.49 -9.39 -5.32
C ALA A 80 16.31 -10.89 -5.08
N GLY A 81 16.53 -11.68 -6.13
CA GLY A 81 16.41 -13.13 -6.12
C GLY A 81 16.41 -13.72 -7.52
N ASP A 82 16.26 -15.04 -7.58
CA ASP A 82 16.15 -15.77 -8.85
C ASP A 82 14.90 -15.31 -9.62
N ASN A 83 15.09 -14.87 -10.88
CA ASN A 83 14.06 -14.24 -11.71
C ASN A 83 13.08 -15.24 -12.33
N HIS A 84 13.06 -16.48 -11.84
CA HIS A 84 12.09 -17.47 -12.28
C HIS A 84 10.66 -17.03 -11.87
N PRO A 85 9.76 -16.75 -12.83
CA PRO A 85 8.46 -16.10 -12.56
C PRO A 85 7.62 -16.84 -11.50
N GLY A 86 7.63 -18.18 -11.52
CA GLY A 86 6.93 -18.98 -10.51
C GLY A 86 7.38 -18.76 -9.06
N ARG A 87 8.67 -18.47 -8.81
CA ARG A 87 9.20 -18.24 -7.45
C ARG A 87 8.96 -16.81 -6.97
N THR A 88 9.02 -15.84 -7.87
CA THR A 88 8.70 -14.42 -7.57
C THR A 88 7.23 -14.27 -7.16
N HIS A 89 6.31 -14.91 -7.90
CA HIS A 89 4.87 -14.89 -7.58
C HIS A 89 4.57 -15.49 -6.20
N ALA A 90 5.22 -16.61 -5.84
CA ALA A 90 5.02 -17.25 -4.54
C ALA A 90 5.53 -16.39 -3.37
N GLY A 91 6.65 -15.67 -3.56
CA GLY A 91 7.19 -14.73 -2.56
C GLY A 91 6.27 -13.53 -2.33
N ILE A 92 5.75 -12.93 -3.40
CA ILE A 92 4.80 -11.80 -3.33
C ILE A 92 3.51 -12.26 -2.64
N ARG A 93 2.93 -13.40 -3.05
CA ARG A 93 1.66 -13.88 -2.47
C ARG A 93 1.77 -14.11 -0.96
N ARG A 94 2.87 -14.72 -0.51
CA ARG A 94 3.14 -14.97 0.92
C ARG A 94 3.43 -13.70 1.73
N SER A 95 4.06 -12.69 1.12
CA SER A 95 4.35 -11.43 1.79
C SER A 95 3.12 -10.52 1.88
N CYS A 96 2.32 -10.48 0.82
CA CYS A 96 1.20 -9.56 0.69
C CYS A 96 -0.08 -10.11 1.34
N PHE A 97 -0.20 -11.44 1.44
CA PHE A 97 -1.36 -12.16 1.96
C PHE A 97 -0.94 -13.40 2.76
N PRO A 98 -0.26 -13.25 3.91
CA PRO A 98 0.20 -14.39 4.71
C PRO A 98 -0.97 -15.22 5.26
N GLU A 99 -2.06 -14.56 5.65
CA GLU A 99 -3.43 -15.07 5.77
C GLU A 99 -4.36 -13.92 5.34
N GLY A 100 -5.56 -14.23 4.85
CA GLY A 100 -6.45 -13.29 4.14
C GLY A 100 -6.41 -11.85 4.65
N CYS A 101 -6.41 -10.88 3.72
CA CYS A 101 -6.27 -9.43 3.90
C CYS A 101 -7.07 -8.88 5.09
N LEU A 102 -6.57 -9.09 6.30
CA LEU A 102 -7.15 -8.54 7.52
C LEU A 102 -6.56 -7.16 7.66
N LEU A 103 -7.33 -6.18 7.18
CA LEU A 103 -7.26 -4.79 7.61
C LEU A 103 -7.51 -4.73 9.13
N ARG A 104 -6.51 -5.12 9.92
CA ARG A 104 -6.34 -4.67 11.30
C ARG A 104 -5.42 -3.45 11.32
#